data_AF-A0A2U3YNN2-F1
#
_entry.id   AF-A0A2U3YNN2-F1
#
_cell.length_a   1.000
_cell.length_b   1.000
_cell.length_c   1.000
_cell.angle_alpha   90.00
_cell.angle_beta   90.00
_cell.angle_gamma   90.00
#
_symmetry.space_group_name_H-M   'P 1'
#
loop_
_entity.id
_entity.type
_entity.pdbx_description
1 polymer ?
#
loop_
_entity_poly.entity_id
_entity_poly.type
_entity_poly.pdbx_seq_one_letter_code
_entity_poly.pdbx_strand_id
1 'polypeptide(L)' 'MTAVEVGIVAIKGLFSGRYLAMNKRGRLYASESYNAECEFVERIHELGYNTYASRLYRTMPSGPGAQRQPSAERL' A
#
# COMPACT_ATOMS: atom_id res chain seq x y z
N MET A 1 -6.66 -9.29 6.39
CA MET A 1 -6.69 -7.92 5.85
C MET A 1 -8.11 -7.40 5.96
N THR A 2 -8.28 -6.13 6.30
CA THR A 2 -9.60 -5.50 6.48
C THR A 2 -9.65 -4.21 5.69
N ALA A 3 -10.71 -4.02 4.90
CA ALA A 3 -10.97 -2.74 4.25
C ALA A 3 -11.38 -1.72 5.32
N VAL A 4 -10.73 -0.57 5.31
CA VAL A 4 -11.06 0.59 6.16
C VAL A 4 -11.94 1.56 5.38
N GLU A 5 -11.61 1.75 4.11
CA GLU A 5 -12.32 2.59 3.14
C GLU A 5 -12.12 1.98 1.74
N VAL A 6 -12.82 2.49 0.73
CA VAL A 6 -12.62 2.08 -0.66
C VAL A 6 -11.15 2.28 -1.05
N GLY A 7 -10.48 1.17 -1.38
CA GLY A 7 -9.07 1.16 -1.76
C GLY A 7 -8.09 1.35 -0.60
N ILE A 8 -8.55 1.41 0.67
CA ILE A 8 -7.69 1.53 1.86
C ILE A 8 -7.84 0.28 2.72
N VAL A 9 -6.70 -0.33 3.06
CA VAL A 9 -6.65 -1.53 3.88
C VAL A 9 -5.83 -1.35 5.15
N ALA A 10 -6.20 -2.10 6.17
CA ALA A 10 -5.35 -2.41 7.32
C ALA A 10 -4.97 -3.90 7.29
N ILE A 11 -3.71 -4.19 7.62
CA ILE A 11 -3.16 -5.55 7.60
C ILE A 11 -2.79 -5.94 9.03
N LYS A 12 -3.37 -7.03 9.53
CA LYS A 12 -3.11 -7.57 10.87
C LYS A 12 -2.62 -9.02 10.78
N GLY A 13 -1.52 -9.32 11.46
CA GLY A 13 -1.05 -10.70 11.62
C GLY A 13 -1.94 -11.45 12.61
N LEU A 14 -2.47 -12.60 12.20
CA LEU A 14 -3.40 -13.38 13.03
C LEU A 14 -2.73 -13.86 14.33
N PHE A 15 -1.55 -14.48 14.22
CA PHE A 15 -0.85 -15.06 15.37
C PHE A 15 -0.18 -14.01 16.26
N SER A 16 0.39 -12.96 15.67
CA SER A 16 1.02 -11.90 16.45
C SER A 16 0.01 -10.93 17.06
N GLY A 17 -1.20 -10.86 16.51
CA GLY A 17 -2.19 -9.85 16.88
C GLY A 17 -1.78 -8.41 16.53
N ARG A 18 -0.67 -8.21 15.82
CA ARG A 18 -0.09 -6.89 15.51
C ARG A 18 -0.47 -6.41 14.12
N TYR A 19 -0.59 -5.10 13.96
CA TYR A 19 -0.84 -4.44 12.68
C TYR A 19 0.47 -4.16 11.96
N LEU A 20 0.50 -4.37 10.64
CA LEU A 20 1.56 -3.83 9.81
C LEU A 20 1.41 -2.31 9.77
N ALA A 21 2.48 -1.58 10.08
CA ALA A 21 2.52 -0.12 10.04
C ALA A 21 3.78 0.36 9.34
N MET A 22 3.76 1.57 8.77
CA MET A 22 4.92 2.18 8.12
C MET A 22 5.21 3.53 8.74
N ASN A 23 6.45 3.75 9.19
CA ASN A 23 6.84 5.06 9.71
C ASN A 23 7.25 6.05 8.61
N LYS A 24 7.45 7.33 8.98
CA LYS A 24 7.85 8.41 8.05
C LYS A 24 9.14 8.18 7.26
N ARG A 25 9.97 7.20 7.64
CA ARG A 25 11.19 6.82 6.92
C ARG A 25 10.95 5.71 5.89
N GLY A 26 9.69 5.29 5.71
CA GLY A 26 9.32 4.17 4.85
C GLY A 26 9.62 2.79 5.45
N ARG A 27 9.97 2.71 6.75
CA ARG A 27 10.26 1.43 7.41
C ARG A 27 8.98 0.81 7.93
N LEU A 28 8.76 -0.45 7.54
CA LEU A 28 7.69 -1.27 8.07
C LEU A 28 8.01 -1.76 9.49
N TYR A 29 7.00 -1.81 10.34
CA TYR A 29 7.10 -2.35 11.68
C TYR A 29 5.75 -2.98 12.10
N ALA A 30 5.78 -3.76 13.18
CA ALA A 30 4.59 -4.37 13.76
C ALA A 30 4.08 -3.51 14.92
N SER A 31 2.93 -2.87 14.75
CA SER A 31 2.27 -2.06 15.78
C SER A 31 1.34 -2.91 16.64
N GLU A 32 1.37 -2.72 17.95
CA GLU A 32 0.47 -3.40 18.89
C GLU A 32 -0.95 -2.84 18.85
N SER A 33 -1.08 -1.54 18.57
CA SER A 33 -2.34 -0.84 18.41
C SER A 33 -2.55 -0.39 16.96
N TYR A 34 -3.82 -0.30 16.56
CA TYR A 34 -4.18 0.32 15.29
C TYR A 34 -3.96 1.83 15.35
N ASN A 35 -3.37 2.40 14.29
CA ASN A 35 -3.12 3.83 14.15
C ASN A 35 -3.05 4.22 12.67
N ALA A 36 -2.91 5.52 12.36
CA ALA A 36 -2.86 6.04 10.99
C ALA A 36 -1.68 5.48 10.16
N GLU A 37 -0.61 5.02 10.77
CA GLU A 37 0.51 4.37 10.07
C GLU A 37 0.18 2.94 9.60
N CYS A 38 -0.95 2.38 10.05
CA CYS A 38 -1.43 1.04 9.67
C CYS A 38 -2.28 1.02 8.40
N GLU A 39 -2.56 2.19 7.80
CA GLU A 39 -3.42 2.32 6.63
C GLU A 39 -2.60 2.37 5.33
N PHE A 40 -2.98 1.51 4.39
CA PHE A 40 -2.34 1.42 3.08
C PHE A 40 -3.35 1.56 1.95
N VAL A 41 -2.98 2.30 0.91
CA VAL A 41 -3.69 2.35 -0.36
C VAL A 41 -3.37 1.08 -1.15
N GLU A 42 -4.38 0.26 -1.40
CA GLU A 42 -4.29 -0.93 -2.24
C GLU A 42 -4.40 -0.55 -3.72
N ARG A 43 -3.48 -1.08 -4.53
CA ARG A 43 -3.58 -1.07 -5.99
C ARG A 43 -3.47 -2.49 -6.50
N ILE A 44 -4.45 -2.90 -7.29
CA ILE A 44 -4.49 -4.17 -7.99
C ILE A 44 -3.80 -4.00 -9.33
N HIS A 45 -2.85 -4.88 -9.66
CA HIS A 45 -2.18 -4.89 -10.96
C HIS A 45 -2.71 -6.04 -11.82
N GLU A 46 -2.75 -5.83 -13.12
CA GLU A 46 -3.23 -6.80 -14.12
C GLU A 46 -2.42 -8.10 -14.11
N LEU A 47 -1.16 -8.04 -13.65
CA LEU A 47 -0.27 -9.19 -13.50
C LEU A 47 -0.52 -10.00 -12.22
N GLY A 48 -1.62 -9.74 -11.50
CA GLY A 48 -2.06 -10.57 -10.37
C GLY A 48 -1.34 -10.31 -9.05
N TYR A 49 -0.60 -9.21 -8.92
CA TYR A 49 -0.04 -8.77 -7.64
C TYR A 49 -0.65 -7.44 -7.19
N ASN A 50 -0.64 -7.19 -5.88
CA ASN A 50 -1.11 -5.94 -5.30
C ASN A 50 0.06 -5.14 -4.74
N THR A 51 -0.05 -3.82 -4.81
CA THR A 51 0.87 -2.90 -4.14
C THR A 51 0.14 -2.13 -3.06
N TYR A 52 0.84 -1.87 -1.96
CA TYR A 52 0.31 -1.19 -0.78
C TYR A 52 1.22 0.00 -0.45
N ALA A 53 0.69 1.22 -0.61
CA ALA A 53 1.43 2.44 -0.29
C ALA A 53 0.89 3.04 1.01
N SER A 54 1.76 3.61 1.87
CA SER A 54 1.27 4.30 3.07
C SER A 54 0.26 5.39 2.68
N ARG A 55 -0.90 5.38 3.35
CA ARG A 55 -1.89 6.46 3.20
C ARG A 55 -1.36 7.78 3.75
N LEU A 56 -0.65 7.70 4.87
CA LEU A 56 -0.11 8.86 5.58
C LEU A 56 1.14 9.42 4.91
N TYR A 57 2.04 8.55 4.44
CA TYR A 57 3.32 8.95 3.87
C TYR A 57 3.32 8.79 2.36
N ARG A 58 3.37 9.93 1.67
CA ARG A 58 3.46 9.96 0.22
C ARG A 58 4.78 9.35 -0.22
N THR A 59 4.73 8.25 -0.95
CA THR A 59 5.87 7.79 -1.73
C THR A 59 6.15 8.86 -2.78
N MET A 60 7.32 9.49 -2.72
CA MET A 60 7.81 10.27 -3.85
C MET A 60 7.78 9.35 -5.07
N PRO A 61 7.15 9.74 -6.20
CA PRO A 61 7.25 8.93 -7.40
C PRO A 61 8.73 8.74 -7.71
N SER A 62 9.12 7.50 -7.98
CA SER A 62 10.45 7.13 -8.42
C SER A 62 10.73 7.83 -9.77
N GLY A 63 11.19 9.08 -9.73
CA GLY A 63 11.63 9.86 -10.89
C GLY A 63 10.59 10.11 -12.00
N PRO A 64 10.95 10.94 -12.99
CA PRO A 64 10.18 11.12 -14.22
C PRO A 64 10.35 9.86 -15.09
N GLY A 65 9.57 8.81 -14.82
CA GLY A 65 9.63 7.55 -15.59
C GLY A 65 8.39 6.67 -15.52
N ALA A 66 7.46 6.94 -14.60
CA ALA A 66 6.21 6.19 -14.48
C ALA A 66 5.02 6.88 -15.18
N GLN A 67 5.27 7.60 -16.28
CA GLN A 67 4.19 8.01 -17.18
C GLN A 67 3.72 6.78 -17.97
N ARG A 68 2.50 6.36 -17.67
CA ARG A 68 1.54 5.69 -18.57
C ARG A 68 2.08 5.49 -20.00
N GLN A 69 2.34 4.25 -20.39
CA GLN A 69 2.16 3.87 -21.78
C GLN A 69 0.66 3.63 -21.98
N PRO A 70 -0.04 4.44 -22.81
CA PRO A 70 -1.34 4.03 -23.28
C PRO A 70 -1.17 2.84 -24.22
N SER A 71 -2.08 1.88 -24.07
CA SER A 71 -2.28 0.71 -24.89
C SER A 71 -2.00 1.00 -26.36
N ALA A 72 -0.97 0.36 -26.92
CA ALA A 72 -0.79 0.33 -28.36
C ALA A 72 -1.58 -0.86 -28.91
N GLU A 73 -2.75 -0.56 -29.47
CA GLU A 73 -3.34 -1.36 -30.54
C GLU A 73 -2.25 -1.61 -31.60
N ARG A 74 -1.98 -2.87 -31.91
CA ARG A 74 -1.42 -3.27 -33.22
C ARG A 74 -2.00 -4.63 -33.62
N LEU A 75 -2.90 -4.53 -34.61
CA LEU A 75 -3.15 -5.43 -35.75
C LEU A 75 -3.09 -6.94 -35.49
#